data_AF-A0A4Q6BDT3-F1
#
_entry.id   AF-A0A4Q6BDT3-F1
#
_cell.length_a   1.000
_cell.length_b   1.000
_cell.length_c   1.000
_cell.angle_alpha   90.00
_cell.angle_beta   90.00
_cell.angle_gamma   90.00
#
_symmetry.space_group_name_H-M   'P 1'
#
loop_
_entity.id
_entity.type
_entity.pdbx_description
1 polymer ?
#
loop_
_entity_poly.entity_id
_entity_poly.type
_entity_poly.pdbx_seq_one_letter_code
_entity_poly.pdbx_strand_id
1 'polypeptide(L)'
;MKTRMVFRFFAIALLVAPLTGFAEIPNESEPDYSEAVIFYNTKRFDRALTMLEQLQRTLPKSVEVLELKALTLRATQKDKQAAVVYKDLIDLKTKQAAPRKEIAPYAFELGMIRFNEGDFKKAIGLF
;
A
#
# COMPACT_ATOMS: atom_id res chain seq x y z
N MET A 1 1.12 49.14 46.28
CA MET A 1 0.51 49.70 45.04
C MET A 1 1.60 49.83 43.98
N LYS A 2 1.65 48.92 43.00
CA LYS A 2 2.27 49.09 41.67
C LYS A 2 2.00 47.82 40.86
N THR A 3 1.00 47.94 40.00
CA THR A 3 0.50 46.95 39.05
C THR A 3 1.57 46.63 38.01
N ARG A 4 1.83 45.35 37.75
CA ARG A 4 2.50 44.91 36.51
C ARG A 4 1.66 43.82 35.86
N MET A 5 0.75 44.30 35.02
CA MET A 5 0.09 43.55 33.97
C MET A 5 1.17 43.16 32.94
N VAL A 6 1.40 41.87 32.75
CA VAL A 6 2.18 41.36 31.62
C VAL A 6 1.35 40.26 30.97
N PHE A 7 0.74 40.63 29.84
CA PHE A 7 0.13 39.74 28.87
C PHE A 7 1.12 38.61 28.52
N ARG A 8 0.76 37.36 28.83
CA ARG A 8 1.45 36.20 28.26
C ARG A 8 0.66 35.74 27.04
N PHE A 9 1.27 36.00 25.89
CA PHE A 9 0.85 35.55 24.57
C PHE A 9 0.64 34.03 24.56
N PHE A 10 -0.53 33.61 24.12
CA PHE A 10 -0.78 32.25 23.64
C PHE A 10 0.14 31.99 22.44
N ALA A 11 1.22 31.25 22.64
CA ALA A 11 1.97 30.66 21.55
C ALA A 11 1.36 29.29 21.25
N ILE A 12 0.30 29.25 20.45
CA ILE A 12 -0.10 28.01 19.78
C ILE A 12 0.93 27.78 18.69
N ALA A 13 1.92 26.94 18.98
CA ALA A 13 2.80 26.39 17.97
C ALA A 13 1.97 25.44 17.10
N LEU A 14 1.36 25.98 16.04
CA LEU A 14 0.81 25.19 14.94
C LEU A 14 2.00 24.61 14.19
N LEU A 15 2.45 23.43 14.64
CA LEU A 15 3.38 22.59 13.90
C LEU A 15 2.64 22.11 12.65
N VAL A 16 2.71 22.91 11.58
CA VAL A 16 2.29 22.46 10.25
C VAL A 16 3.38 21.50 9.78
N ALA A 17 3.25 20.22 10.15
CA ALA A 17 4.01 19.17 9.50
C ALA A 17 3.61 19.18 8.01
N PRO A 18 4.57 19.24 7.07
CA PRO A 18 4.23 19.12 5.67
C PRO A 18 3.62 17.72 5.45
N LEU A 19 2.32 17.70 5.14
CA LEU A 19 1.59 16.54 4.59
C LEU A 19 2.06 16.34 3.15
N THR A 20 3.33 16.02 2.95
CA THR A 20 3.86 15.71 1.63
C THR A 20 4.87 14.58 1.74
N GLY A 21 4.40 13.41 1.35
CA GLY A 21 5.17 12.21 1.13
C GLY A 21 4.17 11.13 0.72
N PHE A 22 3.89 11.03 -0.58
CA PHE A 22 3.40 9.77 -1.13
C PHE A 22 4.32 8.66 -0.60
N ALA A 23 3.79 7.47 -0.34
CA ALA A 23 4.60 6.37 0.18
C ALA A 23 5.74 6.08 -0.81
N GLU A 24 6.89 6.70 -0.61
CA GLU A 24 8.10 6.42 -1.36
C GLU A 24 8.84 5.33 -0.59
N ILE A 25 9.40 4.36 -1.31
CA ILE A 25 10.24 3.35 -0.67
C ILE A 25 11.40 4.09 0.01
N PRO A 26 11.60 3.92 1.33
CA PRO A 26 12.71 4.59 2.02
C PRO A 26 14.04 4.27 1.34
N ASN A 27 14.96 5.24 1.27
CA ASN A 27 16.24 5.11 0.58
C ASN A 27 17.03 3.86 1.02
N GLU A 28 16.94 3.48 2.30
CA GLU A 28 17.59 2.27 2.82
C GLU A 28 17.01 0.96 2.28
N SER A 29 15.76 0.97 1.81
CA SER A 29 15.03 -0.17 1.25
C SER A 29 14.93 -0.13 -0.28
N GLU A 30 15.32 0.98 -0.92
CA GLU A 30 15.26 1.18 -2.36
C GLU A 30 16.09 0.15 -3.15
N PRO A 31 17.33 -0.24 -2.72
CA PRO A 31 18.09 -1.27 -3.42
C PRO A 31 17.37 -2.63 -3.43
N ASP A 32 16.83 -3.04 -2.29
CA ASP A 32 16.12 -4.31 -2.14
C ASP A 32 14.82 -4.32 -2.96
N TYR A 33 14.08 -3.21 -2.96
CA TYR A 33 12.87 -3.07 -3.78
C TYR A 33 13.20 -3.09 -5.27
N SER A 34 14.26 -2.39 -5.69
CA SER A 34 14.73 -2.38 -7.07
C SER A 34 15.15 -3.76 -7.54
N GLU A 35 15.83 -4.54 -6.69
CA GLU A 35 16.19 -5.92 -7.01
C GLU A 35 14.94 -6.81 -7.12
N ALA A 36 13.94 -6.64 -6.26
CA ALA A 36 12.65 -7.34 -6.39
C ALA A 36 11.95 -7.03 -7.72
N VAL A 37 11.97 -5.77 -8.17
CA VAL A 37 11.46 -5.34 -9.49
C VAL A 37 12.23 -6.03 -10.62
N ILE A 38 13.57 -6.10 -10.52
CA ILE A 38 14.40 -6.81 -11.51
C ILE A 38 14.05 -8.30 -11.54
N PHE A 39 13.88 -8.95 -10.39
CA PHE A 39 13.46 -10.35 -10.33
C PHE A 39 12.09 -10.56 -10.97
N TYR A 40 11.12 -9.68 -10.70
CA TYR A 40 9.80 -9.74 -11.33
C TYR A 40 9.90 -9.60 -12.86
N ASN A 41 10.59 -8.57 -13.35
CA ASN A 41 10.73 -8.28 -14.78
C ASN A 41 11.51 -9.38 -15.53
N THR A 42 12.43 -10.06 -14.85
CA THR A 42 13.17 -11.22 -15.39
C THR A 42 12.46 -12.56 -15.16
N LYS A 43 11.17 -12.54 -14.76
CA LYS A 43 10.32 -13.72 -14.50
C LYS A 43 10.85 -14.66 -13.42
N ARG A 44 11.76 -14.18 -12.56
CA ARG A 44 12.27 -14.90 -11.39
C ARG A 44 11.36 -14.66 -10.19
N PHE A 45 10.09 -15.05 -10.34
CA PHE A 45 9.02 -14.68 -9.41
C PHE A 45 9.23 -15.19 -7.97
N ASP A 46 9.81 -16.38 -7.78
CA ASP A 46 10.08 -16.88 -6.43
C ASP A 46 11.10 -16.03 -5.66
N ARG A 47 12.10 -15.48 -6.36
CA ARG A 47 13.06 -14.54 -5.77
C ARG A 47 12.40 -13.20 -5.46
N ALA A 48 11.59 -12.68 -6.40
CA ALA A 48 10.81 -11.47 -6.16
C ALA A 48 9.92 -11.62 -4.91
N LEU A 49 9.16 -12.71 -4.79
CA LEU A 49 8.32 -12.98 -3.61
C LEU A 49 9.13 -13.02 -2.32
N THR A 50 10.29 -13.69 -2.32
CA THR A 50 11.15 -13.78 -1.13
C THR A 50 11.59 -12.39 -0.67
N MET A 51 12.03 -11.53 -1.59
CA MET A 51 12.44 -10.16 -1.26
C MET A 51 11.25 -9.31 -0.79
N LEU A 52 10.11 -9.41 -1.46
CA LEU A 52 8.90 -8.67 -1.11
C LEU A 52 8.35 -9.08 0.27
N GLU A 53 8.48 -10.35 0.65
CA GLU A 53 8.15 -10.81 2.00
C GLU A 53 9.08 -10.25 3.08
N GLN A 54 10.37 -10.09 2.77
CA GLN A 54 11.32 -9.45 3.68
C GLN A 54 11.01 -7.95 3.82
N LEU A 55 10.85 -7.25 2.69
CA LEU A 55 10.45 -5.85 2.66
C LEU A 55 9.12 -5.59 3.36
N GLN A 56 8.13 -6.46 3.22
CA GLN A 56 6.85 -6.29 3.91
C GLN A 56 6.97 -6.40 5.44
N ARG A 57 7.97 -7.10 5.97
CA ARG A 57 8.17 -7.15 7.44
C ARG A 57 8.63 -5.80 8.00
N THR A 58 9.42 -5.05 7.24
CA THR A 58 9.92 -3.73 7.64
C THR A 58 8.99 -2.61 7.18
N LEU A 59 8.30 -2.79 6.05
CA LEU A 59 7.37 -1.85 5.43
C LEU A 59 5.97 -2.46 5.27
N PRO A 60 5.26 -2.80 6.37
CA PRO A 60 4.03 -3.61 6.32
C PRO A 60 2.84 -2.96 5.61
N LYS A 61 2.92 -1.65 5.33
CA LYS A 61 1.88 -0.86 4.67
C LYS A 61 2.38 -0.09 3.45
N SER A 62 3.57 -0.43 2.90
CA SER A 62 4.01 0.15 1.63
C SER A 62 3.09 -0.34 0.51
N VAL A 63 2.52 0.60 -0.23
CA VAL A 63 1.62 0.30 -1.35
C VAL A 63 2.41 -0.40 -2.46
N GLU A 64 3.61 0.09 -2.74
CA GLU A 64 4.54 -0.37 -3.78
C GLU A 64 4.94 -1.84 -3.55
N VAL A 65 5.33 -2.18 -2.31
CA VAL A 65 5.68 -3.57 -1.92
C VAL A 65 4.46 -4.48 -2.05
N LEU A 66 3.30 -4.05 -1.59
CA LEU A 66 2.07 -4.84 -1.66
C LEU A 66 1.60 -5.03 -3.12
N GLU A 67 1.68 -3.99 -3.94
CA GLU A 67 1.34 -4.04 -5.36
C GLU A 67 2.20 -5.03 -6.12
N LEU A 68 3.54 -4.90 -6.01
CA LEU A 68 4.44 -5.80 -6.70
C LEU A 68 4.30 -7.25 -6.19
N LYS A 69 4.01 -7.43 -4.90
CA LYS A 69 3.71 -8.75 -4.33
C LYS A 69 2.43 -9.34 -4.94
N ALA A 70 1.34 -8.58 -5.02
CA ALA A 70 0.09 -9.03 -5.61
C ALA A 70 0.28 -9.43 -7.08
N LEU A 71 0.98 -8.60 -7.87
CA LEU A 71 1.31 -8.88 -9.27
C LEU A 71 2.17 -10.15 -9.41
N THR A 72 3.18 -10.32 -8.56
CA THR A 72 4.06 -11.51 -8.57
C THR A 72 3.28 -12.78 -8.21
N LEU A 73 2.34 -12.70 -7.26
CA LEU A 73 1.46 -13.81 -6.91
C LEU A 73 0.53 -14.18 -8.07
N ARG A 74 -0.02 -13.19 -8.78
CA ARG A 74 -0.85 -13.41 -9.99
C ARG A 74 -0.05 -14.05 -11.11
N ALA A 75 1.16 -13.57 -11.36
CA ALA A 75 2.07 -14.13 -12.37
C ALA A 75 2.43 -15.60 -12.10
N THR A 76 2.32 -16.05 -10.84
CA THR A 76 2.56 -17.43 -10.40
C THR A 76 1.29 -18.23 -10.10
N GLN A 77 0.12 -17.73 -10.54
CA GLN A 77 -1.19 -18.37 -10.34
C GLN A 77 -1.57 -18.62 -8.86
N LYS A 78 -0.95 -17.88 -7.93
CA LYS A 78 -1.25 -17.94 -6.49
C LYS A 78 -2.43 -17.02 -6.15
N ASP A 79 -3.55 -17.18 -6.86
CA ASP A 79 -4.70 -16.26 -6.85
C ASP A 79 -5.31 -16.07 -5.45
N LYS A 80 -5.38 -17.12 -4.64
CA LYS A 80 -5.88 -17.02 -3.26
C LYS A 80 -5.02 -16.07 -2.40
N GLN A 81 -3.70 -16.11 -2.58
CA GLN A 81 -2.79 -15.23 -1.85
C GLN A 81 -2.85 -13.81 -2.41
N ALA A 82 -2.90 -13.67 -3.75
CA ALA A 82 -3.06 -12.37 -4.39
C ALA A 82 -4.35 -11.67 -3.94
N ALA A 83 -5.46 -12.40 -3.82
CA ALA A 83 -6.73 -11.88 -3.34
C ALA A 83 -6.65 -11.28 -1.93
N VAL A 84 -5.84 -11.88 -1.04
CA VAL A 84 -5.59 -11.31 0.30
C VAL A 84 -4.86 -9.98 0.17
N VAL A 85 -3.80 -9.93 -0.64
CA VAL A 85 -2.99 -8.70 -0.81
C VAL A 85 -3.80 -7.58 -1.48
N TYR A 86 -4.61 -7.88 -2.51
CA TYR A 86 -5.50 -6.88 -3.12
C TYR A 86 -6.55 -6.35 -2.14
N LYS A 87 -7.10 -7.22 -1.28
CA LYS A 87 -8.00 -6.77 -0.21
C LYS A 87 -7.27 -5.83 0.76
N ASP A 88 -6.04 -6.16 1.15
CA ASP A 88 -5.24 -5.30 2.03
C ASP A 88 -4.95 -3.94 1.40
N LEU A 89 -4.66 -3.89 0.09
CA LEU A 89 -4.49 -2.65 -0.67
C LEU A 89 -5.77 -1.80 -0.70
N ILE A 90 -6.93 -2.42 -0.96
CA ILE A 90 -8.23 -1.75 -0.91
C ILE A 90 -8.47 -1.16 0.48
N ASP A 91 -8.33 -1.99 1.54
CA ASP A 91 -8.55 -1.57 2.92
C ASP A 91 -7.60 -0.42 3.32
N LEU A 92 -6.34 -0.48 2.88
CA LEU A 92 -5.33 0.55 3.15
C LEU A 92 -5.71 1.89 2.48
N LYS A 93 -6.04 1.87 1.18
CA LYS A 93 -6.41 3.06 0.43
C LYS A 93 -7.75 3.64 0.89
N THR A 94 -8.73 2.81 1.23
CA THR A 94 -9.99 3.26 1.84
C THR A 94 -9.74 3.96 3.18
N LYS A 95 -8.89 3.40 4.05
CA LYS A 95 -8.51 4.05 5.32
C LYS A 95 -7.79 5.39 5.12
N GLN A 96 -7.05 5.54 4.02
CA GLN A 96 -6.41 6.79 3.62
C GLN A 96 -7.36 7.79 2.95
N ALA A 97 -8.66 7.46 2.84
CA ALA A 97 -9.64 8.24 2.09
C ALA A 97 -9.19 8.52 0.64
N ALA A 98 -8.43 7.59 0.05
CA ALA A 98 -7.98 7.71 -1.32
C ALA A 98 -9.19 7.76 -2.28
N PRO A 99 -9.11 8.54 -3.36
CA PRO A 99 -10.21 8.63 -4.31
C PRO A 99 -10.47 7.26 -4.95
N ARG A 100 -11.74 6.98 -5.29
CA ARG A 100 -12.16 5.68 -5.85
C ARG A 100 -11.30 5.22 -7.02
N LYS A 101 -10.81 6.15 -7.86
CA LYS A 101 -9.95 5.85 -9.01
C LYS A 101 -8.63 5.16 -8.63
N GLU A 102 -8.10 5.40 -7.44
CA GLU A 102 -6.88 4.74 -6.93
C GLU A 102 -7.17 3.36 -6.33
N ILE A 103 -8.41 3.10 -5.91
CA ILE A 103 -8.84 1.80 -5.36
C ILE A 103 -9.27 0.86 -6.50
N ALA A 104 -9.81 1.43 -7.57
CA ALA A 104 -10.42 0.71 -8.68
C ALA A 104 -9.55 -0.39 -9.30
N PRO A 105 -8.23 -0.21 -9.54
CA PRO A 105 -7.39 -1.28 -10.09
C PRO A 105 -7.35 -2.53 -9.20
N TYR A 106 -7.25 -2.35 -7.88
CA TYR A 106 -7.21 -3.49 -6.94
C TYR A 106 -8.57 -4.16 -6.80
N ALA A 107 -9.65 -3.36 -6.79
CA ALA A 107 -11.02 -3.88 -6.76
C ALA A 107 -11.33 -4.69 -8.02
N PHE A 108 -10.84 -4.24 -9.19
CA PHE A 108 -10.95 -4.97 -10.44
C PHE A 108 -10.22 -6.31 -10.39
N GLU A 109 -8.94 -6.34 -9.99
CA GLU A 109 -8.17 -7.59 -9.89
C GLU A 109 -8.80 -8.57 -8.89
N LEU A 110 -9.22 -8.09 -7.70
CA LEU A 110 -9.92 -8.92 -6.74
C LEU A 110 -11.25 -9.44 -7.29
N GLY A 111 -12.00 -8.59 -8.00
CA GLY A 111 -13.24 -8.96 -8.66
C GLY A 111 -13.05 -10.06 -9.68
N MET A 112 -12.00 -9.97 -10.51
CA MET A 112 -11.64 -11.01 -11.48
C MET A 112 -11.27 -12.33 -10.82
N ILE A 113 -10.53 -12.30 -9.70
CA ILE A 113 -10.22 -13.52 -8.95
C ILE A 113 -11.51 -14.15 -8.42
N ARG A 114 -12.42 -13.38 -7.81
CA ARG A 114 -13.70 -13.89 -7.29
C ARG A 114 -14.61 -14.41 -8.40
N PHE A 115 -14.61 -13.76 -9.55
CA PHE A 115 -15.33 -14.23 -10.73
C PHE A 115 -14.83 -15.60 -11.18
N ASN A 116 -13.51 -15.79 -11.27
CA ASN A 116 -12.90 -17.06 -11.65
C ASN A 116 -13.13 -18.17 -10.62
N GLU A 117 -13.28 -17.82 -9.34
CA GLU A 117 -13.68 -18.74 -8.27
C GLU A 117 -15.17 -19.11 -8.31
N GLY A 118 -15.97 -18.48 -9.17
CA GLY A 118 -17.43 -18.64 -9.23
C GLY A 118 -18.20 -17.88 -8.14
N ASP A 119 -17.51 -17.03 -7.35
CA ASP A 119 -18.12 -16.18 -6.32
C ASP A 119 -18.61 -14.85 -6.92
N PHE A 120 -19.60 -14.95 -7.81
CA PHE A 120 -20.13 -13.80 -8.55
C PHE A 120 -20.69 -12.71 -7.63
N LYS A 121 -21.25 -13.10 -6.48
CA LYS A 121 -21.78 -12.16 -5.49
C LYS A 121 -20.67 -11.26 -4.95
N LYS A 122 -19.52 -11.83 -4.56
CA LYS A 122 -18.38 -11.01 -4.12
C LYS A 122 -17.73 -10.25 -5.26
N ALA A 123 -17.68 -10.84 -6.46
CA ALA A 123 -17.10 -10.17 -7.63
C ALA A 123 -17.86 -8.88 -7.98
N ILE A 124 -19.18 -8.94 -8.10
CA ILE A 124 -20.02 -7.77 -8.43
C ILE A 124 -19.98 -6.71 -7.32
N GLY A 125 -19.88 -7.12 -6.05
CA GLY A 125 -19.81 -6.20 -4.91
C GLY A 125 -18.54 -5.34 -4.85
N LEU A 126 -17.58 -5.54 -5.75
CA LEU A 126 -16.34 -4.76 -5.85
C LEU A 126 -16.42 -3.63 -6.91
N PHE A 127 -17.49 -3.60 -7.71
CA PHE A 127 -17.76 -2.60 -8.75
C PHE A 127 -18.91 -1.67 -8.37
#